data_AF-A0A2N2T6L3-F1
#
_entry.id   AF-A0A2N2T6L3-F1
#
_cell.length_a   1.000
_cell.length_b   1.000
_cell.length_c   1.000
_cell.angle_alpha   90.00
_cell.angle_beta   90.00
_cell.angle_gamma   90.00
#
_symmetry.space_group_name_H-M   'P 1'
#
loop_
_entity.id
_entity.type
_entity.pdbx_description
1 polymer ?
#
loop_
_entity_poly.entity_id
_entity_poly.type
_entity_poly.pdbx_seq_one_letter_code
_entity_poly.pdbx_strand_id
1 'polypeptide(L)'
;ADAAGVDCILIGDSLGMVCQGLSSTVGVSLETMRYHVESVTRGVRRVQGTAWIVGDLPYGTYQESKEQALRSAAVLMQAGAHMVKLEGGGWTTETVRFLVERGIPVCAHLGLTPQTVHALGGYRVQGKTVESAAIMKRHAHELQEAGASLLVLEMVPAALSAELTTELAHCPTIGIGAGSGTAGQVLVLHDMLGLNLGKMPRFVRNFMADLPGVQGQHGIKEAMQAYVQAVKNGSFPDNVLHAW
;
A
#
# COMPACT_ATOMS: atom_id res chain seq x y z
N ALA A 1 3.38 -12.46 -9.56
CA ALA A 1 4.02 -11.43 -8.73
C ALA A 1 5.40 -11.90 -8.27
N ASP A 2 5.49 -12.87 -7.36
CA ASP A 2 6.78 -13.40 -6.85
C ASP A 2 7.75 -13.80 -7.99
N ALA A 3 7.36 -14.72 -8.88
CA ALA A 3 8.16 -15.12 -10.04
C ALA A 3 8.43 -14.02 -11.10
N ALA A 4 7.82 -12.83 -10.95
CA ALA A 4 8.09 -11.66 -11.78
C ALA A 4 9.09 -10.69 -11.11
N GLY A 5 9.56 -11.00 -9.90
CA GLY A 5 10.51 -10.17 -9.15
C GLY A 5 9.85 -9.07 -8.31
N VAL A 6 8.57 -9.20 -7.96
CA VAL A 6 7.90 -8.27 -7.05
C VAL A 6 8.43 -8.49 -5.63
N ASP A 7 8.99 -7.45 -5.02
CA ASP A 7 9.62 -7.54 -3.69
C ASP A 7 8.57 -7.70 -2.56
N CYS A 8 7.39 -7.11 -2.71
CA CYS A 8 6.35 -7.06 -1.68
C CYS A 8 4.95 -7.24 -2.29
N ILE A 9 4.12 -8.13 -1.72
CA ILE A 9 2.72 -8.34 -2.13
C ILE A 9 1.82 -7.86 -1.00
N LEU A 10 1.06 -6.80 -1.29
CA LEU A 10 0.04 -6.28 -0.39
C LEU A 10 -1.31 -6.94 -0.67
N ILE A 11 -1.81 -7.72 0.28
CA ILE A 11 -3.22 -8.10 0.35
C ILE A 11 -3.92 -6.92 1.01
N GLY A 12 -4.34 -5.98 0.18
CA GLY A 12 -4.98 -4.75 0.61
C GLY A 12 -6.50 -4.84 0.60
N ASP A 13 -7.16 -4.06 1.46
CA ASP A 13 -8.62 -3.95 1.51
C ASP A 13 -9.23 -3.37 0.22
N SER A 14 -8.40 -2.84 -0.68
CA SER A 14 -8.73 -2.55 -2.10
C SER A 14 -9.49 -3.69 -2.79
N LEU A 15 -9.28 -4.95 -2.36
CA LEU A 15 -10.06 -6.11 -2.82
C LEU A 15 -11.58 -5.94 -2.65
N GLY A 16 -12.03 -5.12 -1.71
CA GLY A 16 -13.45 -4.81 -1.55
C GLY A 16 -14.03 -4.18 -2.80
N MET A 17 -13.27 -3.31 -3.46
CA MET A 17 -13.71 -2.66 -4.69
C MET A 17 -13.44 -3.53 -5.91
N VAL A 18 -12.22 -4.06 -6.06
CA VAL A 18 -11.82 -4.74 -7.30
C VAL A 18 -12.22 -6.22 -7.39
N CYS A 19 -12.44 -6.90 -6.25
CA CYS A 19 -12.88 -8.29 -6.21
C CYS A 19 -14.34 -8.43 -5.80
N GLN A 20 -14.79 -7.68 -4.78
CA GLN A 20 -16.16 -7.81 -4.24
C GLN A 20 -17.16 -6.84 -4.89
N GLY A 21 -16.70 -5.84 -5.64
CA GLY A 21 -17.56 -4.84 -6.28
C GLY A 21 -18.24 -3.88 -5.29
N LEU A 22 -17.72 -3.75 -4.07
CA LEU A 22 -18.19 -2.78 -3.09
C LEU A 22 -17.86 -1.36 -3.56
N SER A 23 -18.66 -0.39 -3.11
CA SER A 23 -18.43 1.03 -3.41
C SER A 23 -17.27 1.66 -2.59
N SER A 24 -16.81 0.96 -1.55
CA SER A 24 -15.76 1.43 -0.64
C SER A 24 -15.09 0.22 0.04
N THR A 25 -13.85 0.38 0.51
CA THR A 25 -13.11 -0.66 1.25
C THR A 25 -13.64 -0.84 2.68
N VAL A 26 -14.45 0.09 3.19
CA VAL A 26 -15.06 0.06 4.54
C VAL A 26 -15.86 -1.23 4.80
N GLY A 27 -16.44 -1.84 3.77
CA GLY A 27 -17.23 -3.08 3.90
C GLY A 27 -16.41 -4.37 4.00
N VAL A 28 -15.09 -4.31 3.92
CA VAL A 28 -14.22 -5.50 3.93
C VAL A 28 -14.06 -6.01 5.36
N SER A 29 -14.30 -7.31 5.57
CA SER A 29 -14.18 -7.94 6.90
C SER A 29 -12.77 -8.51 7.15
N LEU A 30 -12.40 -8.67 8.43
CA LEU A 30 -11.17 -9.37 8.82
C LEU A 30 -11.11 -10.80 8.26
N GLU A 31 -12.26 -11.48 8.20
CA GLU A 31 -12.37 -12.82 7.64
C GLU A 31 -12.05 -12.84 6.13
N THR A 32 -12.51 -11.82 5.39
CA THR A 32 -12.16 -11.65 3.98
C THR A 32 -10.66 -11.46 3.83
N MET A 33 -10.06 -10.59 4.63
CA MET A 33 -8.61 -10.35 4.62
C MET A 33 -7.84 -11.63 4.91
N ARG A 34 -8.22 -12.38 5.96
CA ARG A 34 -7.66 -13.68 6.31
C ARG A 34 -7.67 -14.64 5.13
N TYR A 35 -8.82 -14.83 4.50
CA TYR A 35 -8.99 -15.74 3.36
C TYR A 35 -8.04 -15.40 2.19
N HIS A 36 -7.92 -14.11 1.85
CA HIS A 36 -7.03 -13.69 0.77
C HIS A 36 -5.55 -13.79 1.15
N VAL A 37 -5.18 -13.49 2.40
CA VAL A 37 -3.81 -13.71 2.90
C VAL A 37 -3.41 -15.18 2.82
N GLU A 38 -4.28 -16.11 3.27
CA GLU A 38 -4.00 -17.55 3.14
C GLU A 38 -3.83 -17.97 1.69
N SER A 39 -4.70 -17.47 0.81
CA SER A 39 -4.68 -17.79 -0.63
C SER A 39 -3.38 -17.35 -1.29
N VAL A 40 -2.95 -16.11 -1.04
CA VAL A 40 -1.68 -15.58 -1.57
C VAL A 40 -0.49 -16.32 -0.97
N THR A 41 -0.49 -16.57 0.34
CA THR A 41 0.59 -17.31 1.02
C THR A 41 0.79 -18.71 0.43
N ARG A 42 -0.30 -19.46 0.21
CA ARG A 42 -0.24 -20.78 -0.45
C ARG A 42 0.31 -20.69 -1.87
N GLY A 43 0.00 -19.62 -2.60
CA GLY A 43 0.54 -19.36 -3.93
C GLY A 43 2.04 -19.07 -3.91
N VAL A 44 2.49 -18.15 -3.06
CA VAL A 44 3.91 -17.76 -2.91
C VAL A 44 4.79 -18.96 -2.54
N ARG A 45 4.31 -19.85 -1.66
CA ARG A 45 5.03 -21.09 -1.28
C ARG A 45 5.24 -22.09 -2.42
N ARG A 46 4.50 -21.96 -3.53
CA ARG A 46 4.63 -22.84 -4.72
C ARG A 46 5.60 -22.29 -5.76
N VAL A 47 6.18 -21.11 -5.54
CA VAL A 47 7.12 -20.45 -6.46
C VAL A 47 8.46 -20.20 -5.76
N GLN A 48 9.04 -19.00 -5.81
CA GLN A 48 10.35 -18.72 -5.23
C GLN A 48 10.24 -18.51 -3.72
N GLY A 49 9.08 -18.04 -3.24
CA GLY A 49 8.82 -17.84 -1.83
C GLY A 49 9.53 -16.61 -1.24
N THR A 50 9.89 -15.65 -2.10
CA THR A 50 10.76 -14.52 -1.73
C THR A 50 10.00 -13.24 -1.42
N ALA A 51 8.82 -13.05 -2.02
CA ALA A 51 8.03 -11.83 -1.82
C ALA A 51 7.57 -11.69 -0.37
N TRP A 52 7.74 -10.48 0.18
CA TRP A 52 7.24 -10.14 1.51
C TRP A 52 5.72 -9.94 1.47
N ILE A 53 4.99 -10.56 2.39
CA ILE A 53 3.53 -10.57 2.39
C ILE A 53 3.02 -9.56 3.43
N VAL A 54 2.30 -8.54 2.97
CA VAL A 54 1.66 -7.53 3.84
C VAL A 54 0.15 -7.72 3.81
N GLY A 55 -0.49 -7.83 4.98
CA GLY A 55 -1.95 -7.92 5.11
C GLY A 55 -2.55 -6.66 5.72
N ASP A 56 -3.55 -6.08 5.08
CA ASP A 56 -4.27 -4.93 5.65
C ASP A 56 -5.13 -5.31 6.85
N LEU A 57 -5.05 -4.50 7.91
CA LEU A 57 -6.09 -4.45 8.94
C LEU A 57 -7.27 -3.65 8.36
N PRO A 58 -8.42 -4.29 8.06
CA PRO A 58 -9.52 -3.59 7.42
C PRO A 58 -10.25 -2.69 8.43
N TYR A 59 -11.12 -1.82 7.92
CA TYR A 59 -11.87 -0.89 8.74
C TYR A 59 -12.62 -1.58 9.89
N GLY A 60 -12.58 -0.97 11.09
CA GLY A 60 -13.25 -1.45 12.30
C GLY A 60 -12.48 -2.53 13.09
N THR A 61 -11.27 -2.92 12.66
CA THR A 61 -10.51 -4.02 13.28
C THR A 61 -9.31 -3.57 14.11
N TYR A 62 -8.95 -2.29 14.08
CA TYR A 62 -7.84 -1.73 14.85
C TYR A 62 -8.12 -0.37 15.48
N GLN A 63 -9.23 0.27 15.09
CA GLN A 63 -9.59 1.63 15.48
C GLN A 63 -10.08 1.72 16.93
N GLU A 64 -10.63 0.63 17.48
CA GLU A 64 -11.21 0.65 18.83
C GLU A 64 -10.13 0.74 19.92
N SER A 65 -9.05 -0.04 19.77
CA SER A 65 -7.95 -0.10 20.73
C SER A 65 -6.74 -0.84 20.15
N LYS A 66 -5.56 -0.60 20.73
CA LYS A 66 -4.33 -1.35 20.43
C LYS A 66 -4.47 -2.85 20.73
N GLU A 67 -5.27 -3.23 21.73
CA GLU A 67 -5.58 -4.63 22.05
C GLU A 67 -6.47 -5.28 20.99
N GLN A 68 -7.44 -4.54 20.43
CA GLN A 68 -8.23 -5.00 19.28
C GLN A 68 -7.32 -5.20 18.05
N ALA A 69 -6.46 -4.22 17.77
CA ALA A 69 -5.50 -4.29 16.68
C ALA A 69 -4.59 -5.52 16.80
N LEU A 70 -4.11 -5.86 18.01
CA LEU A 70 -3.30 -7.05 18.25
C LEU A 70 -4.05 -8.34 17.92
N ARG A 71 -5.32 -8.46 18.35
CA ARG A 71 -6.16 -9.64 18.04
C ARG A 71 -6.34 -9.78 16.53
N SER A 72 -6.64 -8.69 15.84
CA SER A 72 -6.84 -8.68 14.39
C SER A 72 -5.54 -8.97 13.63
N ALA A 73 -4.43 -8.37 14.04
CA ALA A 73 -3.12 -8.62 13.45
C ALA A 73 -2.69 -10.07 13.63
N ALA A 74 -2.90 -10.66 14.81
CA ALA A 74 -2.59 -12.07 15.06
C ALA A 74 -3.30 -13.01 14.07
N VAL A 75 -4.56 -12.72 13.71
CA VAL A 75 -5.30 -13.49 12.70
C VAL A 75 -4.59 -13.46 11.35
N LEU A 76 -4.12 -12.29 10.90
CA LEU A 76 -3.44 -12.15 9.61
C LEU A 76 -2.02 -12.76 9.63
N MET A 77 -1.29 -12.59 10.73
CA MET A 77 0.03 -13.21 10.90
C MET A 77 -0.08 -14.74 10.88
N GLN A 78 -1.07 -15.32 11.55
CA GLN A 78 -1.35 -16.76 11.52
C GLN A 78 -1.78 -17.26 10.13
N ALA A 79 -2.48 -16.42 9.36
CA ALA A 79 -2.85 -16.71 7.98
C ALA A 79 -1.66 -16.72 7.01
N GLY A 80 -0.52 -16.14 7.41
CA GLY A 80 0.72 -16.13 6.64
C GLY A 80 1.25 -14.75 6.26
N ALA A 81 0.63 -13.66 6.72
CA ALA A 81 1.22 -12.33 6.56
C ALA A 81 2.55 -12.25 7.34
N HIS A 82 3.52 -11.55 6.78
CA HIS A 82 4.79 -11.24 7.43
C HIS A 82 4.76 -9.88 8.13
N MET A 83 3.80 -9.03 7.77
CA MET A 83 3.61 -7.67 8.26
C MET A 83 2.14 -7.28 8.11
N VAL A 84 1.65 -6.40 8.99
CA VAL A 84 0.32 -5.81 8.85
C VAL A 84 0.39 -4.36 8.41
N LYS A 85 -0.57 -3.91 7.60
CA LYS A 85 -0.75 -2.49 7.27
C LYS A 85 -1.93 -1.90 8.03
N LEU A 86 -1.79 -0.67 8.53
CA LEU A 86 -2.88 0.11 9.12
C LEU A 86 -2.83 1.56 8.66
N GLU A 87 -4.00 2.22 8.64
CA GLU A 87 -4.14 3.60 8.15
C GLU A 87 -4.25 4.61 9.29
N GLY A 88 -3.51 5.71 9.15
CA GLY A 88 -3.55 6.86 10.05
C GLY A 88 -2.21 7.18 10.70
N GLY A 89 -2.15 8.37 11.29
CA GLY A 89 -1.05 8.85 12.12
C GLY A 89 -1.57 9.57 13.37
N GLY A 90 -0.68 9.92 14.28
CA GLY A 90 -1.04 10.53 15.56
C GLY A 90 -1.68 9.50 16.49
N TRP A 91 -3.01 9.36 16.44
CA TRP A 91 -3.74 8.46 17.36
C TRP A 91 -3.41 6.97 17.15
N THR A 92 -2.95 6.58 15.96
CA THR A 92 -2.50 5.21 15.66
C THR A 92 -1.08 4.91 16.14
N THR A 93 -0.29 5.93 16.48
CA THR A 93 1.13 5.78 16.85
C THR A 93 1.32 4.83 18.04
N GLU A 94 0.44 4.92 19.06
CA GLU A 94 0.49 4.01 20.20
C GLU A 94 0.18 2.55 19.80
N THR A 95 -0.78 2.35 18.89
CA THR A 95 -1.09 1.03 18.33
C THR A 95 0.09 0.45 17.57
N VAL A 96 0.78 1.25 16.74
CA VAL A 96 1.99 0.80 16.03
C VAL A 96 3.05 0.32 17.03
N ARG A 97 3.38 1.15 18.02
CA ARG A 97 4.37 0.80 19.06
C ARG A 97 4.00 -0.50 19.77
N PHE A 98 2.72 -0.62 20.16
CA PHE A 98 2.21 -1.79 20.86
C PHE A 98 2.35 -3.09 20.05
N LEU A 99 2.08 -3.05 18.74
CA LEU A 99 2.21 -4.20 17.84
C LEU A 99 3.69 -4.57 17.62
N VAL A 100 4.54 -3.58 17.35
CA VAL A 100 5.97 -3.78 17.08
C VAL A 100 6.68 -4.38 18.28
N GLU A 101 6.42 -3.87 19.49
CA GLU A 101 6.97 -4.43 20.75
C GLU A 101 6.57 -5.89 20.99
N ARG A 102 5.52 -6.37 20.33
CA ARG A 102 5.01 -7.76 20.41
C ARG A 102 5.41 -8.60 19.19
N GLY A 103 6.36 -8.11 18.39
CA GLY A 103 6.95 -8.84 17.28
C GLY A 103 6.11 -8.86 16.00
N ILE A 104 5.14 -7.94 15.86
CA ILE A 104 4.36 -7.78 14.62
C ILE A 104 4.94 -6.58 13.85
N PRO A 105 5.61 -6.79 12.70
CA PRO A 105 6.04 -5.69 11.85
C PRO A 105 4.83 -4.91 11.33
N VAL A 106 4.96 -3.58 11.27
CA VAL A 106 3.87 -2.69 10.84
C VAL A 106 4.31 -1.84 9.65
N CYS A 107 3.50 -1.87 8.60
CA CYS A 107 3.47 -0.87 7.54
C CYS A 107 2.45 0.21 7.93
N ALA A 108 2.90 1.43 8.20
CA ALA A 108 1.97 2.53 8.39
C ALA A 108 1.47 3.07 7.03
N HIS A 109 0.35 3.78 7.02
CA HIS A 109 -0.20 4.41 5.83
C HIS A 109 -0.67 5.83 6.15
N LEU A 110 -0.04 6.83 5.50
CA LEU A 110 -0.39 8.24 5.54
C LEU A 110 -0.74 8.79 4.15
N GLY A 111 -1.30 10.00 4.13
CA GLY A 111 -1.84 10.60 2.93
C GLY A 111 -3.34 10.36 2.85
N LEU A 112 -3.85 10.07 1.66
CA LEU A 112 -5.21 9.62 1.50
C LEU A 112 -5.34 8.21 2.10
N THR A 113 -6.16 8.07 3.13
CA THR A 113 -6.47 6.79 3.77
C THR A 113 -7.89 6.36 3.38
N PRO A 114 -8.07 5.44 2.41
CA PRO A 114 -9.39 5.09 1.86
C PRO A 114 -10.43 4.65 2.90
N GLN A 115 -10.02 4.07 4.03
CA GLN A 115 -10.94 3.67 5.10
C GLN A 115 -11.67 4.85 5.74
N THR A 116 -11.11 6.06 5.64
CA THR A 116 -11.70 7.31 6.16
C THR A 116 -12.13 8.27 5.05
N VAL A 117 -12.31 7.76 3.80
CA VAL A 117 -12.64 8.57 2.62
C VAL A 117 -13.83 9.51 2.81
N HIS A 118 -14.84 9.12 3.58
CA HIS A 118 -15.99 9.96 3.89
C HIS A 118 -15.63 11.14 4.79
N ALA A 119 -14.76 10.95 5.78
CA ALA A 119 -14.26 12.04 6.63
C ALA A 119 -13.35 12.99 5.85
N LEU A 120 -12.62 12.47 4.85
CA LEU A 120 -11.76 13.26 3.95
C LEU A 120 -12.54 13.99 2.84
N GLY A 121 -13.84 13.72 2.69
CA GLY A 121 -14.66 14.33 1.64
C GLY A 121 -14.33 13.82 0.22
N GLY A 122 -13.90 12.55 0.12
CA GLY A 122 -13.57 11.86 -1.14
C GLY A 122 -12.07 11.62 -1.35
N TYR A 123 -11.76 11.05 -2.52
CA TYR A 123 -10.40 10.75 -2.97
C TYR A 123 -9.67 12.05 -3.37
N ARG A 124 -9.02 12.70 -2.39
CA ARG A 124 -8.33 13.98 -2.58
C ARG A 124 -6.88 13.86 -2.15
N VAL A 125 -6.03 14.60 -2.86
CA VAL A 125 -4.60 14.72 -2.53
C VAL A 125 -4.43 15.42 -1.18
N GLN A 126 -3.60 14.86 -0.31
CA GLN A 126 -3.36 15.31 1.07
C GLN A 126 -2.01 16.03 1.20
N GLY A 127 -1.84 16.88 2.22
CA GLY A 127 -0.57 17.59 2.45
C GLY A 127 -0.30 18.75 1.48
N LYS A 128 -1.35 19.37 0.92
CA LYS A 128 -1.22 20.49 -0.03
C LYS A 128 -0.88 21.83 0.62
N THR A 129 -1.24 22.01 1.88
CA THR A 129 -0.99 23.26 2.62
C THR A 129 0.21 23.06 3.53
N VAL A 130 0.86 24.16 3.93
CA VAL A 130 2.01 24.13 4.84
C VAL A 130 1.62 23.44 6.16
N GLU A 131 0.43 23.69 6.67
CA GLU A 131 -0.06 23.13 7.93
C GLU A 131 -0.33 21.62 7.81
N SER A 132 -1.02 21.19 6.76
CA SER A 132 -1.31 19.77 6.54
C SER A 132 -0.05 18.95 6.22
N ALA A 133 0.91 19.54 5.51
CA ALA A 133 2.23 18.95 5.28
C ALA A 133 3.02 18.81 6.60
N ALA A 134 3.04 19.84 7.44
CA ALA A 134 3.72 19.79 8.74
C ALA A 134 3.12 18.72 9.67
N ILE A 135 1.79 18.57 9.68
CA ILE A 135 1.10 17.50 10.43
C ILE A 135 1.52 16.12 9.91
N MET A 136 1.54 15.94 8.58
CA MET A 136 1.94 14.67 7.97
C MET A 136 3.39 14.31 8.32
N LYS A 137 4.31 15.28 8.28
CA LYS A 137 5.70 15.08 8.71
C LYS A 137 5.79 14.62 10.14
N ARG A 138 5.14 15.35 11.05
CA ARG A 138 5.13 14.97 12.46
C ARG A 138 4.63 13.53 12.65
N HIS A 139 3.51 13.18 12.02
CA HIS A 139 2.97 11.82 12.11
C HIS A 139 3.92 10.77 11.51
N ALA A 140 4.58 11.05 10.39
CA ALA A 140 5.54 10.14 9.78
C ALA A 140 6.72 9.84 10.71
N HIS A 141 7.28 10.89 11.33
CA HIS A 141 8.34 10.75 12.34
C HIS A 141 7.84 9.97 13.57
N GLU A 142 6.68 10.31 14.12
CA GLU A 142 6.07 9.59 15.24
C GLU A 142 5.88 8.08 14.95
N LEU A 143 5.44 7.74 13.74
CA LEU A 143 5.26 6.35 13.31
C LEU A 143 6.60 5.61 13.16
N GLN A 144 7.63 6.26 12.61
CA GLN A 144 8.99 5.69 12.58
C GLN A 144 9.52 5.46 14.00
N GLU A 145 9.39 6.43 14.90
CA GLU A 145 9.82 6.30 16.30
C GLU A 145 9.02 5.23 17.07
N ALA A 146 7.79 4.94 16.64
CA ALA A 146 7.00 3.82 17.12
C ALA A 146 7.45 2.46 16.57
N GLY A 147 8.37 2.45 15.61
CA GLY A 147 8.95 1.23 15.02
C GLY A 147 8.25 0.74 13.76
N ALA A 148 7.44 1.58 13.09
CA ALA A 148 6.94 1.24 11.76
C ALA A 148 8.11 0.89 10.82
N SER A 149 7.98 -0.24 10.13
CA SER A 149 9.05 -0.77 9.26
C SER A 149 8.90 -0.31 7.81
N LEU A 150 7.72 0.14 7.42
CA LEU A 150 7.40 0.73 6.12
C LEU A 150 6.36 1.84 6.31
N LEU A 151 6.36 2.82 5.40
CA LEU A 151 5.35 3.88 5.37
C LEU A 151 4.79 4.05 3.95
N VAL A 152 3.54 3.69 3.73
CA VAL A 152 2.83 4.05 2.50
C VAL A 152 2.47 5.53 2.53
N LEU A 153 2.74 6.22 1.43
CA LEU A 153 2.29 7.58 1.14
C LEU A 153 1.35 7.53 -0.08
N GLU A 154 0.06 7.79 0.14
CA GLU A 154 -0.96 7.75 -0.92
C GLU A 154 -1.48 9.15 -1.26
N MET A 155 -1.44 9.50 -2.54
CA MET A 155 -1.89 10.81 -3.06
C MET A 155 -1.32 12.00 -2.27
N VAL A 156 0.00 12.06 -2.18
CA VAL A 156 0.78 13.11 -1.48
C VAL A 156 1.63 13.86 -2.52
N PRO A 157 1.81 15.20 -2.42
CA PRO A 157 2.69 15.94 -3.30
C PRO A 157 4.08 15.31 -3.43
N ALA A 158 4.61 15.27 -4.64
CA ALA A 158 5.88 14.59 -4.94
C ALA A 158 7.05 15.18 -4.12
N ALA A 159 7.08 16.51 -3.96
CA ALA A 159 8.11 17.19 -3.19
C ALA A 159 8.07 16.80 -1.70
N LEU A 160 6.88 16.76 -1.09
CA LEU A 160 6.71 16.36 0.32
C LEU A 160 7.10 14.89 0.53
N SER A 161 6.74 14.02 -0.41
CA SER A 161 7.07 12.59 -0.34
C SER A 161 8.57 12.34 -0.45
N ALA A 162 9.26 13.05 -1.36
CA ALA A 162 10.72 12.99 -1.50
C ALA A 162 11.44 13.48 -0.24
N GLU A 163 10.94 14.57 0.35
CA GLU A 163 11.46 15.12 1.59
C GLU A 163 11.32 14.12 2.75
N LEU A 164 10.12 13.57 2.98
CA LEU A 164 9.88 12.53 3.98
C LEU A 164 10.78 11.31 3.78
N THR A 165 10.98 10.89 2.54
CA THR A 165 11.86 9.75 2.22
C THR A 165 13.31 10.00 2.61
N THR A 166 13.75 11.27 2.55
CA THR A 166 15.10 11.66 2.96
C THR A 166 15.22 11.83 4.48
N GLU A 167 14.15 12.30 5.14
CA GLU A 167 14.12 12.53 6.59
C GLU A 167 14.03 11.23 7.41
N LEU A 168 13.35 10.19 6.90
CA LEU A 168 13.11 8.93 7.62
C LEU A 168 14.31 7.97 7.48
N ALA A 169 15.07 7.80 8.56
CA ALA A 169 16.30 6.99 8.57
C ALA A 169 16.08 5.47 8.44
N HIS A 170 14.98 4.94 8.95
CA HIS A 170 14.77 3.49 9.10
C HIS A 170 13.38 2.99 8.69
N CYS A 171 12.52 3.86 8.16
CA CYS A 171 11.18 3.53 7.67
C CYS A 171 11.06 3.89 6.19
N PRO A 172 11.41 2.98 5.25
CA PRO A 172 11.32 3.24 3.82
C PRO A 172 9.90 3.61 3.40
N THR A 173 9.78 4.64 2.57
CA THR A 173 8.50 5.11 2.04
C THR A 173 8.10 4.34 0.78
N ILE A 174 6.83 3.97 0.68
CA ILE A 174 6.25 3.32 -0.51
C ILE A 174 5.18 4.23 -1.09
N GLY A 175 5.39 4.71 -2.32
CA GLY A 175 4.51 5.66 -2.96
C GLY A 175 3.37 5.02 -3.76
N ILE A 176 2.20 5.64 -3.71
CA ILE A 176 1.12 5.44 -4.69
C ILE A 176 0.49 6.79 -5.00
N GLY A 177 0.82 7.33 -6.16
CA GLY A 177 0.52 8.73 -6.46
C GLY A 177 1.25 9.71 -5.53
N ALA A 178 2.46 9.34 -5.09
CA ALA A 178 3.34 10.16 -4.26
C ALA A 178 4.63 10.58 -5.00
N GLY A 179 4.68 10.37 -6.32
CA GLY A 179 5.85 10.63 -7.15
C GLY A 179 6.98 9.63 -6.98
N SER A 180 8.05 9.83 -7.75
CA SER A 180 9.20 8.93 -7.85
C SER A 180 10.23 9.10 -6.74
N GLY A 181 10.04 10.08 -5.86
CA GLY A 181 10.96 10.37 -4.76
C GLY A 181 10.84 9.43 -3.55
N THR A 182 9.91 8.47 -3.55
CA THR A 182 9.77 7.45 -2.50
C THR A 182 10.73 6.27 -2.70
N ALA A 183 11.02 5.53 -1.63
CA ALA A 183 11.95 4.39 -1.68
C ALA A 183 11.44 3.19 -2.50
N GLY A 184 10.13 3.05 -2.63
CA GLY A 184 9.47 2.09 -3.50
C GLY A 184 8.10 2.57 -3.98
N GLN A 185 7.39 1.71 -4.70
CA GLN A 185 6.07 2.02 -5.27
C GLN A 185 5.10 0.87 -5.01
N VAL A 186 3.80 1.17 -5.01
CA VAL A 186 2.72 0.17 -4.98
C VAL A 186 1.60 0.57 -5.94
N LEU A 187 0.98 -0.42 -6.59
CA LEU A 187 -0.21 -0.25 -7.42
C LEU A 187 -1.20 -1.38 -7.14
N VAL A 188 -2.49 -1.09 -7.31
CA VAL A 188 -3.52 -2.12 -7.37
C VAL A 188 -3.31 -2.95 -8.64
N LEU A 189 -3.31 -4.28 -8.49
CA LEU A 189 -3.01 -5.20 -9.59
C LEU A 189 -3.94 -5.00 -10.80
N HIS A 190 -5.24 -4.85 -10.53
CA HIS A 190 -6.26 -4.68 -11.57
C HIS A 190 -6.03 -3.40 -12.39
N ASP A 191 -5.67 -2.31 -11.73
CA ASP A 191 -5.39 -1.01 -12.32
C ASP A 191 -4.19 -1.08 -13.27
N MET A 192 -3.07 -1.66 -12.79
CA MET A 192 -1.84 -1.74 -13.58
C MET A 192 -1.94 -2.70 -14.79
N LEU A 193 -2.93 -3.60 -14.78
CA LEU A 193 -3.26 -4.51 -15.88
C LEU A 193 -4.37 -3.96 -16.79
N GLY A 194 -4.96 -2.81 -16.47
CA GLY A 194 -6.05 -2.22 -17.25
C GLY A 194 -7.38 -2.99 -17.17
N LEU A 195 -7.64 -3.69 -16.06
CA LEU A 195 -8.89 -4.45 -15.87
C LEU A 195 -10.06 -3.58 -15.40
N ASN A 196 -9.79 -2.33 -15.00
CA ASN A 196 -10.83 -1.40 -14.58
C ASN A 196 -11.65 -0.91 -15.78
N LEU A 197 -12.98 -0.96 -15.64
CA LEU A 197 -13.93 -0.47 -16.65
C LEU A 197 -14.14 1.06 -16.58
N GLY A 198 -13.67 1.70 -15.52
CA GLY A 198 -13.81 3.15 -15.29
C GLY A 198 -12.60 3.95 -15.75
N LYS A 199 -12.66 5.27 -15.52
CA LYS A 199 -11.51 6.15 -15.73
C LYS A 199 -10.38 5.74 -14.78
N MET A 200 -9.24 5.40 -15.35
CA MET A 200 -8.05 5.03 -14.60
C MET A 200 -7.55 6.22 -13.75
N PRO A 201 -7.17 6.01 -12.47
CA PRO A 201 -6.59 7.06 -11.66
C PRO A 201 -5.32 7.63 -12.31
N ARG A 202 -5.08 8.94 -12.15
CA ARG A 202 -3.95 9.64 -12.79
C ARG A 202 -2.59 9.00 -12.49
N PHE A 203 -2.42 8.46 -11.28
CA PHE A 203 -1.16 7.90 -10.81
C PHE A 203 -0.85 6.49 -11.33
N VAL A 204 -1.77 5.88 -12.08
CA VAL A 204 -1.63 4.52 -12.60
C VAL A 204 -1.06 4.55 -14.01
N ARG A 205 -0.20 3.57 -14.30
CA ARG A 205 0.24 3.22 -15.66
C ARG A 205 -0.24 1.81 -15.99
N ASN A 206 -0.79 1.61 -17.20
CA ASN A 206 -1.20 0.29 -17.67
C ASN A 206 -0.02 -0.46 -18.29
N PHE A 207 0.64 -1.30 -17.50
CA PHE A 207 1.80 -2.06 -17.94
C PHE A 207 1.46 -3.22 -18.86
N MET A 208 0.20 -3.62 -18.99
CA MET A 208 -0.23 -4.62 -19.97
C MET A 208 -0.34 -4.01 -21.37
N ALA A 209 -0.88 -2.79 -21.47
CA ALA A 209 -1.03 -2.08 -22.75
C ALA A 209 0.31 -1.58 -23.32
N ASP A 210 1.29 -1.32 -22.45
CA ASP A 210 2.60 -0.78 -22.84
C ASP A 210 3.59 -1.84 -23.34
N LEU A 211 3.24 -3.13 -23.29
CA LEU A 211 4.12 -4.19 -23.77
C LEU A 211 4.27 -4.08 -25.30
N PRO A 212 5.50 -4.18 -25.83
CA PRO A 212 5.73 -4.13 -27.27
C PRO A 212 5.10 -5.34 -27.98
N GLY A 213 4.96 -5.32 -29.31
CA GLY A 213 4.53 -6.50 -30.08
C GLY A 213 3.02 -6.61 -30.31
N VAL A 214 2.57 -7.79 -30.74
CA VAL A 214 1.15 -8.03 -31.12
C VAL A 214 0.35 -8.41 -29.88
N GLN A 215 -0.85 -7.84 -29.74
CA GLN A 215 -1.77 -8.14 -28.66
C GLN A 215 -2.03 -9.65 -28.55
N GLY A 216 -1.77 -10.23 -27.37
CA GLY A 216 -1.88 -11.68 -27.10
C GLY A 216 -0.55 -12.44 -27.08
N GLN A 217 0.58 -11.82 -27.44
CA GLN A 217 1.91 -12.44 -27.33
C GLN A 217 2.53 -12.35 -25.93
N HIS A 218 2.03 -11.42 -25.11
CA HIS A 218 2.49 -11.21 -23.74
C HIS A 218 1.42 -11.60 -22.72
N GLY A 219 1.87 -12.05 -21.55
CA GLY A 219 1.02 -12.41 -20.43
C GLY A 219 1.15 -11.45 -19.25
N ILE A 220 0.40 -11.79 -18.19
CA ILE A 220 0.38 -11.03 -16.93
C ILE A 220 1.77 -10.99 -16.27
N LYS A 221 2.59 -12.04 -16.46
CA LYS A 221 3.94 -12.10 -15.88
C LYS A 221 4.83 -11.01 -16.47
N GLU A 222 4.81 -10.82 -17.78
CA GLU A 222 5.61 -9.82 -18.49
C GLU A 222 5.20 -8.39 -18.09
N ALA A 223 3.90 -8.13 -17.92
CA ALA A 223 3.41 -6.84 -17.43
C ALA A 223 3.91 -6.54 -16.00
N MET A 224 3.91 -7.55 -15.11
CA MET A 224 4.48 -7.39 -13.76
C MET A 224 6.00 -7.18 -13.80
N GLN A 225 6.73 -7.86 -14.70
CA GLN A 225 8.17 -7.64 -14.87
C GLN A 225 8.47 -6.23 -15.39
N ALA A 226 7.66 -5.72 -16.33
CA ALA A 226 7.78 -4.36 -16.83
C ALA A 226 7.56 -3.32 -15.72
N TYR A 227 6.58 -3.55 -14.83
CA TYR A 227 6.38 -2.72 -13.64
C TYR A 227 7.60 -2.73 -12.72
N VAL A 228 8.11 -3.91 -12.36
CA VAL A 228 9.29 -4.05 -11.50
C VAL A 228 10.50 -3.31 -12.09
N GLN A 229 10.75 -3.48 -13.39
CA GLN A 229 11.84 -2.78 -14.08
C GLN A 229 11.65 -1.27 -14.08
N ALA A 230 10.44 -0.79 -14.38
CA ALA A 230 10.15 0.64 -14.44
C ALA A 230 10.29 1.33 -13.07
N VAL A 231 9.91 0.66 -11.99
CA VAL A 231 10.14 1.15 -10.62
C VAL A 231 11.64 1.20 -10.32
N LYS A 232 12.37 0.09 -10.53
CA LYS A 232 13.79 -0.01 -10.17
C LYS A 232 14.70 0.90 -11.00
N ASN A 233 14.33 1.22 -12.24
CA ASN A 233 15.07 2.16 -13.08
C ASN A 233 14.57 3.61 -13.00
N GLY A 234 13.57 3.89 -12.16
CA GLY A 234 13.04 5.24 -11.93
C GLY A 234 12.17 5.81 -13.07
N SER A 235 11.86 5.03 -14.11
CA SER A 235 10.94 5.47 -15.19
C SER A 235 9.47 5.42 -14.81
N PHE A 236 9.13 4.77 -13.69
CA PHE A 236 7.81 4.83 -13.07
C PHE A 236 7.91 5.10 -11.56
N PRO A 237 7.12 6.05 -11.02
CA PRO A 237 6.20 6.95 -11.75
C PRO A 237 6.93 8.09 -12.47
N ASP A 238 6.38 8.55 -13.59
CA ASP A 238 6.71 9.85 -14.17
C ASP A 238 5.95 10.95 -13.39
N ASN A 239 6.66 11.88 -12.75
CA ASN A 239 6.04 12.93 -11.93
C ASN A 239 5.17 13.91 -12.72
N VAL A 240 5.42 14.11 -14.01
CA VAL A 240 4.58 14.98 -14.86
C VAL A 240 3.22 14.33 -15.09
N LEU A 241 3.22 13.03 -15.36
CA LEU A 241 2.02 12.28 -15.71
C LEU A 241 1.25 11.79 -14.47
N HIS A 242 1.97 11.26 -13.49
CA HIS A 242 1.42 10.40 -12.43
C HIS A 242 1.44 11.01 -11.02
N ALA A 243 2.04 12.20 -10.82
CA ALA A 243 2.16 12.81 -9.50
C ALA A 243 1.42 14.16 -9.36
N TRP A 244 1.41 14.68 -8.14
CA TRP A 244 0.85 16.00 -7.79
C TRP A 244 1.89 16.89 -7.15
#